data_AF-A0A820MXD0-F1
#
_entry.id   AF-A0A820MXD0-F1
#
_cell.length_a   1.000
_cell.length_b   1.000
_cell.length_c   1.000
_cell.angle_alpha   90.00
_cell.angle_beta   90.00
_cell.angle_gamma   90.00
#
_symmetry.space_group_name_H-M   'P 1'
#
loop_
_entity.id
_entity.type
_entity.pdbx_description
1 polymer ?
#
loop_
_entity_poly.entity_id
_entity_poly.type
_entity_poly.pdbx_seq_one_letter_code
_entity_poly.pdbx_strand_id
1 'polypeptide(L)'
;WILIRTLKQRANSCVLYLLCAALTNWFVINTVLISSLYGLDHVEPIHISNVLCKLRWYGGHVLFMASRCFLIAACVDRWALCSQNIKIRSFSRSKIALRVVSSIMISSILVPIPLLFFFDNSSGRCAINPSYNLAYTCFSLTLIGILPPTLMILFTFLARHNLTMIRSRVKPIDG
;
A
#
# COMPACT_ATOMS: atom_id res chain seq x y z
N TRP A 1 -7.66 -1.04 -22.04
CA TRP A 1 -8.26 0.25 -22.46
C TRP A 1 -9.74 0.40 -22.10
N ILE A 2 -10.59 -0.62 -22.26
CA ILE A 2 -12.02 -0.56 -21.89
C ILE A 2 -12.25 -0.40 -20.38
N LEU A 3 -11.47 -1.10 -19.53
CA LEU A 3 -11.56 -1.00 -18.07
C LEU A 3 -11.30 0.42 -17.53
N ILE A 4 -10.37 1.15 -18.15
CA ILE A 4 -10.01 2.52 -17.75
C ILE A 4 -11.12 3.51 -18.16
N ARG A 5 -11.82 3.26 -19.26
CA ARG A 5 -12.94 4.10 -19.72
C ARG A 5 -14.19 3.96 -18.87
N THR A 6 -14.55 2.75 -18.43
CA THR A 6 -15.69 2.54 -17.52
C THR A 6 -15.42 3.09 -16.11
N LEU A 7 -14.17 3.02 -15.64
CA LEU A 7 -13.74 3.67 -14.39
C LEU A 7 -13.82 5.20 -14.45
N LYS A 8 -13.59 5.81 -15.62
CA LYS A 8 -13.70 7.27 -15.82
C LYS A 8 -15.15 7.78 -15.72
N GLN A 9 -16.14 6.97 -16.08
CA GLN A 9 -17.58 7.29 -15.94
C GLN A 9 -18.12 7.07 -14.51
N ARG A 10 -17.47 6.26 -13.67
CA ARG A 10 -17.80 6.05 -12.25
C ARG A 10 -16.72 6.58 -11.28
N ALA A 11 -15.91 7.55 -11.72
CA ALA A 11 -14.64 7.93 -11.11
C ALA A 11 -14.77 8.54 -9.70
N ASN A 12 -14.93 7.68 -8.70
CA ASN A 12 -14.76 8.03 -7.30
C ASN A 12 -13.28 7.85 -6.94
N SER A 13 -12.69 8.82 -6.25
CA SER A 13 -11.28 8.84 -5.85
C SER A 13 -10.84 7.54 -5.17
N CYS A 14 -11.68 6.98 -4.30
CA CYS A 14 -11.51 5.67 -3.68
C CYS A 14 -11.19 4.53 -4.65
N VAL A 15 -11.84 4.47 -5.82
CA VAL A 15 -11.65 3.36 -6.78
C VAL A 15 -10.27 3.40 -7.40
N LEU A 16 -9.71 4.60 -7.60
CA LEU A 16 -8.34 4.77 -8.10
C LEU A 16 -7.32 4.15 -7.14
N TYR A 17 -7.43 4.44 -5.84
CA TYR A 17 -6.55 3.88 -4.83
C TYR A 17 -6.66 2.35 -4.77
N LEU A 18 -7.88 1.80 -4.79
CA LEU A 18 -8.10 0.34 -4.78
C LEU A 18 -7.52 -0.35 -6.02
N LEU A 19 -7.63 0.28 -7.19
CA LEU A 19 -7.02 -0.25 -8.41
C LEU A 19 -5.49 -0.28 -8.30
N CYS A 20 -4.88 0.80 -7.82
CA CYS A 20 -3.43 0.85 -7.59
C CYS A 20 -2.97 -0.20 -6.57
N ALA A 21 -3.73 -0.41 -5.49
CA ALA A 21 -3.47 -1.47 -4.52
C ALA A 21 -3.58 -2.87 -5.15
N ALA A 22 -4.61 -3.12 -5.97
CA ALA A 22 -4.80 -4.40 -6.65
C ALA A 22 -3.65 -4.69 -7.63
N LEU A 23 -3.23 -3.69 -8.41
CA LEU A 23 -2.10 -3.84 -9.35
C LEU A 23 -0.79 -4.15 -8.60
N THR A 24 -0.48 -3.40 -7.55
CA THR A 24 0.73 -3.65 -6.75
C THR A 24 0.70 -5.03 -6.09
N ASN A 25 -0.43 -5.44 -5.51
CA ASN A 25 -0.59 -6.78 -4.96
C ASN A 25 -0.45 -7.89 -6.01
N TRP A 26 -0.99 -7.68 -7.21
CA TRP A 26 -0.84 -8.62 -8.32
C TRP A 26 0.64 -8.84 -8.65
N PHE A 27 1.43 -7.77 -8.79
CA PHE A 27 2.86 -7.87 -9.04
C PHE A 27 3.61 -8.59 -7.91
N VAL A 28 3.27 -8.30 -6.65
CA VAL A 28 3.88 -8.96 -5.49
C VAL A 28 3.59 -10.46 -5.50
N ILE A 29 2.34 -10.86 -5.66
CA ILE A 29 1.95 -12.27 -5.65
C ILE A 29 2.65 -13.03 -6.78
N ASN A 30 2.68 -12.47 -7.99
CA ASN A 30 3.35 -13.11 -9.12
C ASN A 30 4.87 -13.24 -8.90
N THR A 31 5.54 -12.21 -8.39
CA THR A 31 6.99 -12.26 -8.15
C THR A 31 7.37 -13.21 -7.02
N VAL A 32 6.52 -13.37 -6.00
CA VAL A 32 6.72 -14.38 -4.94
C VAL A 32 6.47 -15.77 -5.49
N LEU A 33 5.33 -16.01 -6.15
CA LEU A 33 4.93 -17.30 -6.67
C LEU A 33 5.95 -17.87 -7.67
N ILE A 34 6.41 -17.07 -8.62
CA ILE A 34 7.39 -17.49 -9.63
C ILE A 34 8.70 -17.92 -8.96
N SER A 35 9.19 -17.15 -7.99
CA SER A 35 10.43 -17.51 -7.27
C SER A 35 10.25 -18.75 -6.43
N SER A 36 9.13 -18.89 -5.71
CA SER A 36 8.85 -20.06 -4.89
C SER A 36 8.70 -21.34 -5.72
N LEU A 37 8.07 -21.27 -6.91
CA LEU A 37 7.98 -22.41 -7.81
C LEU A 37 9.35 -22.80 -8.38
N TYR A 38 10.17 -21.83 -8.77
CA TYR A 38 11.52 -22.09 -9.26
C TYR A 38 12.43 -22.70 -8.18
N GLY A 39 12.27 -22.25 -6.93
CA GLY A 39 13.01 -22.75 -5.77
C GLY A 39 12.73 -24.20 -5.37
N LEU A 40 11.70 -24.85 -5.94
CA LEU A 40 11.41 -26.27 -5.67
C LEU A 40 12.42 -27.20 -6.35
N ASP A 41 12.85 -26.86 -7.56
CA ASP A 41 13.70 -27.71 -8.39
C ASP A 41 15.14 -27.17 -8.53
N HIS A 42 15.36 -25.89 -8.20
CA HIS A 42 16.62 -25.19 -8.42
C HIS A 42 17.01 -24.30 -7.23
N VAL A 43 18.31 -24.04 -7.06
CA VAL A 43 18.77 -23.01 -6.12
C VAL A 43 18.23 -21.65 -6.56
N GLU A 44 17.53 -20.95 -5.66
CA GLU A 44 16.89 -19.68 -6.01
C GLU A 44 17.92 -18.66 -6.55
N PRO A 45 17.63 -17.97 -7.67
CA PRO A 45 18.58 -17.07 -8.33
C PRO A 45 18.94 -15.85 -7.48
N ILE A 46 18.19 -15.60 -6.41
CA ILE A 46 18.43 -14.55 -5.41
C ILE A 46 19.73 -14.79 -4.62
N HIS A 47 20.19 -16.04 -4.55
CA HIS A 47 21.40 -16.45 -3.83
C HIS A 47 22.64 -16.44 -4.72
N ILE A 48 22.46 -16.28 -6.03
CA ILE A 48 23.54 -16.32 -7.02
C ILE A 48 24.03 -14.90 -7.32
N SER A 49 23.11 -13.93 -7.44
CA SER A 49 23.43 -12.56 -7.79
C SER A 49 23.06 -11.57 -6.70
N ASN A 50 24.04 -10.77 -6.28
CA ASN A 50 23.82 -9.68 -5.32
C ASN A 50 22.82 -8.63 -5.87
N VAL A 51 22.82 -8.41 -7.19
CA VAL A 51 21.90 -7.48 -7.85
C VAL A 51 20.45 -7.99 -7.74
N LEU A 52 20.22 -9.29 -7.98
CA LEU A 52 18.89 -9.89 -7.86
C LEU A 52 18.40 -9.93 -6.41
N CYS A 53 19.29 -10.23 -5.46
CA CYS A 53 19.02 -10.16 -4.03
C CYS A 53 18.48 -8.77 -3.63
N LYS A 54 19.24 -7.72 -3.95
CA LYS A 54 18.88 -6.33 -3.64
C LYS A 54 17.59 -5.90 -4.33
N LEU A 55 17.47 -6.18 -5.63
CA LEU A 55 16.31 -5.78 -6.42
C LEU A 55 15.03 -6.45 -5.92
N ARG A 56 15.08 -7.72 -5.51
CA ARG A 56 13.93 -8.45 -4.99
C ARG A 56 13.46 -7.89 -3.65
N TRP A 57 14.37 -7.73 -2.69
CA TRP A 57 14.00 -7.19 -1.38
C TRP A 57 13.54 -5.74 -1.46
N TYR A 58 14.27 -4.91 -2.19
CA TYR A 58 13.89 -3.52 -2.42
C TYR A 58 12.54 -3.42 -3.15
N GLY A 59 12.39 -4.10 -4.30
CA GLY A 59 11.16 -4.07 -5.09
C GLY A 59 9.95 -4.62 -4.32
N GLY A 60 10.13 -5.70 -3.56
CA GLY A 60 9.12 -6.23 -2.66
C GLY A 60 8.67 -5.20 -1.63
N HIS A 61 9.63 -4.54 -0.95
CA HIS A 61 9.33 -3.49 0.02
C HIS A 61 8.57 -2.32 -0.59
N VAL A 62 9.02 -1.81 -1.73
CA VAL A 62 8.36 -0.71 -2.45
C VAL A 62 6.91 -1.06 -2.76
N LEU A 63 6.67 -2.26 -3.34
CA LEU A 63 5.33 -2.68 -3.74
C LEU A 63 4.40 -2.93 -2.54
N PHE A 64 4.89 -3.60 -1.48
CA PHE A 64 4.11 -3.81 -0.26
C PHE A 64 3.77 -2.50 0.44
N MET A 65 4.72 -1.57 0.53
CA MET A 65 4.49 -0.27 1.13
C MET A 65 3.47 0.54 0.33
N ALA A 66 3.62 0.61 -1.00
CA ALA A 66 2.70 1.30 -1.89
C ALA A 66 1.27 0.77 -1.74
N SER A 67 1.10 -0.56 -1.78
CA SER A 67 -0.20 -1.22 -1.60
C SER A 67 -0.90 -0.82 -0.31
N ARG A 68 -0.19 -0.88 0.83
CA ARG A 68 -0.72 -0.50 2.15
C ARG A 68 -1.09 0.99 2.20
N CYS A 69 -0.23 1.86 1.68
CA CYS A 69 -0.50 3.29 1.62
C CYS A 69 -1.72 3.62 0.76
N PHE A 70 -1.92 2.92 -0.37
CA PHE A 70 -3.14 3.07 -1.17
C PHE A 70 -4.40 2.63 -0.42
N LEU A 71 -4.34 1.54 0.36
CA LEU A 71 -5.47 1.11 1.19
C LEU A 71 -5.78 2.14 2.29
N ILE A 72 -4.77 2.66 2.98
CA ILE A 72 -4.96 3.74 3.97
C ILE A 72 -5.58 4.97 3.29
N ALA A 73 -5.07 5.39 2.14
CA ALA A 73 -5.62 6.52 1.39
C ALA A 73 -7.08 6.29 0.97
N ALA A 74 -7.45 5.06 0.61
CA ALA A 74 -8.84 4.69 0.34
C ALA A 74 -9.73 4.80 1.58
N CYS A 75 -9.25 4.36 2.75
CA CYS A 75 -9.96 4.52 4.03
C CYS A 75 -10.14 6.00 4.40
N VAL A 76 -9.09 6.82 4.22
CA VAL A 76 -9.14 8.26 4.46
C VAL A 76 -10.12 8.96 3.52
N ASP A 77 -10.09 8.61 2.22
CA ASP A 77 -11.03 9.15 1.22
C ASP A 77 -12.48 8.83 1.59
N ARG A 78 -12.77 7.61 2.05
CA ARG A 78 -14.10 7.22 2.51
C ARG A 78 -14.54 7.95 3.77
N TRP A 79 -13.65 8.08 4.75
CA TRP A 79 -13.93 8.87 5.94
C TRP A 79 -14.20 10.34 5.58
N ALA A 80 -13.40 10.92 4.68
CA ALA A 80 -13.53 12.29 4.24
C ALA A 80 -14.85 12.54 3.50
N LEU A 81 -15.29 11.60 2.66
CA LEU A 81 -16.60 11.64 2.00
C LEU A 81 -17.77 11.63 2.98
N CYS A 82 -17.66 10.88 4.09
CA CYS A 82 -18.69 10.82 5.13
C CYS A 82 -18.65 12.01 6.10
N SER A 83 -17.63 12.87 6.05
CA SER A 83 -17.53 14.02 6.94
C SER A 83 -18.52 15.12 6.57
N GLN A 84 -19.09 15.79 7.58
CA GLN A 84 -19.98 16.94 7.39
C GLN A 84 -19.23 18.21 7.01
N ASN A 85 -17.90 18.24 7.20
CA ASN A 85 -17.08 19.40 6.88
C ASN A 85 -16.76 19.44 5.37
N ILE A 86 -17.19 20.52 4.70
CA ILE A 86 -17.00 20.74 3.26
C ILE A 86 -15.51 20.71 2.87
N LYS A 87 -14.61 21.25 3.71
CA LYS A 87 -13.17 21.25 3.44
C LYS A 87 -12.62 19.82 3.41
N ILE A 88 -13.03 18.99 4.37
CA ILE A 88 -12.62 17.57 4.43
C ILE A 88 -13.22 16.81 3.25
N ARG A 89 -14.50 16.99 2.95
CA ARG A 89 -15.16 16.35 1.79
C ARG A 89 -14.49 16.71 0.46
N SER A 90 -13.98 17.94 0.34
CA SER A 90 -13.27 18.39 -0.87
C SER A 90 -11.97 17.64 -1.14
N PHE A 91 -11.38 16.99 -0.13
CA PHE A 91 -10.20 16.13 -0.27
C PHE A 91 -10.46 14.94 -1.20
N SER A 92 -11.70 14.46 -1.26
CA SER A 92 -12.12 13.29 -2.04
C SER A 92 -12.27 13.58 -3.54
N ARG A 93 -11.74 14.71 -4.03
CA ARG A 93 -11.74 15.07 -5.46
C ARG A 93 -10.68 14.27 -6.21
N SER A 94 -11.02 13.77 -7.39
CA SER A 94 -10.11 12.91 -8.19
C SER A 94 -8.77 13.58 -8.54
N LYS A 95 -8.75 14.92 -8.69
CA LYS A 95 -7.52 15.69 -8.92
C LYS A 95 -6.56 15.64 -7.71
N ILE A 96 -7.09 15.65 -6.50
CA ILE A 96 -6.29 15.51 -5.27
C ILE A 96 -5.83 14.06 -5.15
N ALA A 97 -6.73 13.12 -5.44
CA ALA A 97 -6.39 11.70 -5.39
C ALA A 97 -5.22 11.33 -6.30
N LEU A 98 -5.14 11.90 -7.50
CA LEU A 98 -4.01 11.68 -8.38
C LEU A 98 -2.69 12.20 -7.79
N ARG A 99 -2.70 13.37 -7.12
CA ARG A 99 -1.51 13.88 -6.42
C ARG A 99 -1.11 12.98 -5.27
N VAL A 100 -2.08 12.51 -4.48
CA VAL A 100 -1.84 11.57 -3.37
C VAL A 100 -1.25 10.26 -3.89
N VAL A 101 -1.77 9.71 -4.98
CA VAL A 101 -1.20 8.51 -5.62
C VAL A 101 0.25 8.74 -6.02
N SER A 102 0.56 9.86 -6.68
CA SER A 102 1.95 10.19 -7.06
C SER A 102 2.85 10.35 -5.84
N SER A 103 2.40 11.02 -4.79
CA SER A 103 3.16 11.16 -3.53
C SER A 103 3.41 9.82 -2.84
N ILE A 104 2.42 8.92 -2.85
CA ILE A 104 2.57 7.56 -2.31
C ILE A 104 3.62 6.79 -3.11
N MET A 105 3.58 6.85 -4.44
CA MET A 105 4.58 6.16 -5.27
C MET A 105 6.00 6.67 -5.01
N ILE A 106 6.19 7.98 -4.93
CA ILE A 106 7.49 8.59 -4.67
C ILE A 106 8.00 8.19 -3.27
N SER A 107 7.17 8.33 -2.24
CA SER A 107 7.55 7.96 -0.87
C SER A 107 7.84 6.46 -0.72
N SER A 108 7.08 5.61 -1.42
CA SER A 108 7.28 4.16 -1.40
C SER A 108 8.61 3.74 -2.05
N ILE A 109 9.15 4.55 -2.97
CA ILE A 109 10.48 4.34 -3.58
C ILE A 109 11.58 4.88 -2.66
N LEU A 110 11.40 6.06 -2.08
CA LEU A 110 12.45 6.73 -1.31
C LEU A 110 12.73 6.07 0.05
N VAL A 111 11.68 5.65 0.77
CA VAL A 111 11.81 5.10 2.13
C VAL A 111 12.68 3.84 2.20
N PRO A 112 12.55 2.85 1.30
CA PRO A 112 13.36 1.64 1.34
C PRO A 112 14.76 1.76 0.71
N ILE A 113 15.22 2.95 0.31
CA ILE A 113 16.57 3.13 -0.27
C ILE A 113 17.69 2.52 0.59
N PRO A 114 17.71 2.65 1.93
CA PRO A 114 18.74 2.04 2.76
C PRO A 114 18.89 0.52 2.56
N LEU A 115 17.81 -0.19 2.19
CA LEU A 115 17.87 -1.64 1.94
C LEU A 115 18.84 -2.00 0.80
N LEU A 116 19.02 -1.13 -0.20
CA LEU A 116 19.96 -1.39 -1.31
C LEU A 116 21.42 -1.46 -0.86
N PHE A 117 21.75 -0.81 0.27
CA PHE A 117 23.10 -0.77 0.82
C PHE A 117 23.33 -1.86 1.87
N PHE A 118 22.32 -2.19 2.67
CA PHE A 118 22.46 -3.11 3.81
C PHE A 118 22.11 -4.58 3.50
N PHE A 119 21.49 -4.88 2.36
CA PHE A 119 21.36 -6.25 1.87
C PHE A 119 22.60 -6.66 1.09
N ASP A 120 23.12 -7.85 1.37
CA ASP A 120 24.26 -8.40 0.64
C ASP A 120 24.17 -9.92 0.52
N ASN A 121 24.94 -10.46 -0.41
CA ASN A 121 25.05 -11.90 -0.68
C ASN A 121 26.42 -12.43 -0.22
N SER A 122 26.77 -12.21 1.04
CA SER A 122 28.13 -12.44 1.55
C SER A 122 28.43 -13.92 1.86
N SER A 123 27.45 -14.82 1.81
CA SER A 123 27.63 -16.25 2.21
C SER A 123 26.80 -17.22 1.36
N GLY A 124 26.52 -16.88 0.11
CA GLY A 124 25.57 -17.64 -0.73
C GLY A 124 24.13 -17.59 -0.22
N ARG A 125 23.85 -16.66 0.69
CA ARG A 125 22.52 -16.34 1.20
C ARG A 125 22.32 -14.84 1.10
N CYS A 126 21.16 -14.47 0.57
CA CYS A 126 20.72 -13.08 0.47
C CYS A 126 20.17 -12.69 1.84
N ALA A 127 20.94 -11.92 2.60
CA ALA A 127 20.61 -11.57 3.97
C ALA A 127 20.92 -10.10 4.26
N ILE A 128 20.25 -9.56 5.28
CA ILE A 128 20.54 -8.22 5.78
C ILE A 128 21.79 -8.27 6.66
N ASN A 129 22.59 -7.20 6.61
CA ASN A 129 23.77 -7.07 7.45
C ASN A 129 23.41 -7.19 8.94
N PRO A 130 24.15 -7.99 9.74
CA PRO A 130 23.83 -8.24 11.14
C PRO A 130 23.75 -6.98 11.99
N SER A 131 24.61 -6.00 11.70
CA SER A 131 24.65 -4.69 12.39
C SER A 131 23.40 -3.85 12.18
N TYR A 132 22.68 -4.05 11.08
CA TYR A 132 21.48 -3.30 10.73
C TYR A 132 20.17 -4.11 10.92
N ASN A 133 20.28 -5.42 11.13
CA ASN A 133 19.14 -6.34 11.21
C ASN A 133 18.12 -5.94 12.30
N LEU A 134 18.60 -5.63 13.51
CA LEU A 134 17.73 -5.25 14.62
C LEU A 134 16.97 -3.94 14.33
N ALA A 135 17.68 -2.91 13.87
CA ALA A 135 17.10 -1.61 13.55
C ALA A 135 16.03 -1.75 12.44
N TYR A 136 16.36 -2.49 11.38
CA TYR A 136 15.45 -2.76 10.28
C TYR A 136 14.22 -3.58 10.70
N THR A 137 14.38 -4.56 11.58
CA THR A 137 13.27 -5.38 12.08
C THR A 137 12.28 -4.50 12.88
N CYS A 138 12.78 -3.68 13.80
CA CYS A 138 11.95 -2.73 14.53
C CYS A 138 11.23 -1.73 13.60
N PHE A 139 11.95 -1.17 12.62
CA PHE A 139 11.39 -0.26 11.63
C PHE A 139 10.28 -0.93 10.80
N SER A 140 10.52 -2.15 10.34
CA SER A 140 9.57 -2.91 9.52
C SER A 140 8.34 -3.31 10.32
N LEU A 141 8.51 -3.79 11.56
CA LEU A 141 7.39 -4.13 12.43
C LEU A 141 6.50 -2.91 12.73
N THR A 142 7.10 -1.76 12.98
CA THR A 142 6.34 -0.54 13.32
C THR A 142 5.66 0.08 12.10
N LEU A 143 6.42 0.45 11.06
CA LEU A 143 5.89 1.17 9.91
C LEU A 143 5.15 0.29 8.91
N ILE A 144 5.52 -0.98 8.80
CA ILE A 144 4.87 -1.91 7.88
C ILE A 144 3.85 -2.73 8.66
N GLY A 145 4.21 -3.30 9.80
CA GLY A 145 3.35 -4.20 10.58
C GLY A 145 2.18 -3.53 11.30
N ILE A 146 2.47 -2.56 12.19
CA ILE A 146 1.50 -2.05 13.18
C ILE A 146 0.79 -0.78 12.70
N LEU A 147 1.52 0.16 12.12
CA LEU A 147 0.99 1.47 11.76
C LEU A 147 -0.10 1.40 10.66
N PRO A 148 0.06 0.64 9.57
CA PRO A 148 -0.97 0.55 8.54
C PRO A 148 -2.32 0.00 9.01
N PRO A 149 -2.40 -1.15 9.70
CA PRO A 149 -3.68 -1.67 10.15
C PRO A 149 -4.34 -0.78 11.20
N THR A 150 -3.56 -0.17 12.12
CA THR A 150 -4.12 0.74 13.13
C THR A 150 -4.77 1.96 12.49
N LEU A 151 -4.12 2.57 11.48
CA LEU A 151 -4.71 3.67 10.70
C LEU A 151 -5.95 3.22 9.92
N MET A 152 -5.90 2.06 9.27
CA MET A 152 -7.06 1.53 8.53
C MET A 152 -8.27 1.29 9.44
N ILE A 153 -8.06 0.69 10.61
CA ILE A 153 -9.10 0.46 11.62
C ILE A 153 -9.68 1.79 12.09
N LEU A 154 -8.82 2.75 12.45
CA LEU A 154 -9.21 4.08 12.92
C LEU A 154 -10.08 4.82 11.90
N PHE A 155 -9.61 4.96 10.65
CA PHE A 155 -10.37 5.68 9.62
C PHE A 155 -11.66 4.95 9.23
N THR A 156 -11.65 3.62 9.23
CA THR A 156 -12.87 2.83 8.98
C THR A 156 -13.90 3.03 10.10
N PHE A 157 -13.45 3.03 11.35
CA PHE A 157 -14.31 3.31 12.51
C PHE A 157 -14.90 4.71 12.43
N LEU A 158 -14.08 5.73 12.17
CA LEU A 158 -14.53 7.11 12.00
C LEU A 158 -15.51 7.26 10.82
N ALA A 159 -15.27 6.57 9.71
CA ALA A 159 -16.19 6.56 8.57
C ALA A 159 -17.55 5.96 8.94
N ARG A 160 -17.55 4.84 9.68
CA ARG A 160 -18.78 4.21 10.19
C ARG A 160 -19.54 5.14 11.13
N HIS A 161 -18.85 5.76 12.09
CA HIS A 161 -19.45 6.71 13.02
C HIS A 161 -20.13 7.87 12.29
N ASN A 162 -19.44 8.49 11.34
CA ASN A 162 -19.99 9.58 10.54
C ASN A 162 -21.18 9.15 9.68
N LEU A 163 -21.15 7.93 9.12
CA LEU A 163 -22.26 7.40 8.34
C LEU A 163 -23.52 7.16 9.20
N THR A 164 -23.36 6.63 10.42
CA THR A 164 -24.47 6.45 11.37
C THR A 164 -25.11 7.79 11.72
N MET A 165 -24.31 8.83 11.94
CA MET A 165 -24.80 10.19 12.21
C MET A 165 -25.54 10.83 11.02
N ILE A 166 -25.16 10.49 9.78
CA ILE A 166 -25.90 10.93 8.59
C ILE A 166 -27.24 10.18 8.50
N ARG A 167 -27.23 8.85 8.70
CA ARG A 167 -28.44 8.02 8.65
C ARG A 167 -29.48 8.42 9.69
N SER A 168 -29.07 8.76 10.92
CA SER A 168 -29.99 9.18 11.97
C SER A 168 -30.72 10.50 11.66
N ARG A 169 -30.14 11.35 10.80
CA ARG A 169 -30.75 12.62 10.34
C ARG A 169 -31.68 12.44 9.15
N VAL A 170 -31.56 11.33 8.42
CA VAL A 170 -32.41 10.95 7.28
C VAL A 170 -33.29 9.79 7.72
N LYS A 171 -34.10 9.99 8.77
CA LYS A 171 -35.24 9.09 9.00
C LYS A 171 -36.28 9.40 7.92
N PRO A 172 -36.85 8.40 7.24
CA PRO A 172 -37.98 8.63 6.35
C PRO A 172 -39.11 9.26 7.18
N ILE A 173 -39.84 10.19 6.55
CA ILE A 173 -41.08 10.71 7.10
C ILE A 173 -42.06 9.53 7.01
N ASP A 174 -42.16 8.75 8.08
CA ASP A 174 -43.16 7.68 8.18
C ASP A 174 -44.54 8.37 8.16
N GLY A 175 -45.28 8.15 7.09
CA GLY A 175 -46.66 8.63 6.89
C GLY A 175 -47.68 7.69 7.48
#